data_AF-A0A0X3WCM2-F1
#
_entry.id   AF-A0A0X3WCM2-F1
#
_cell.length_a   1.000
_cell.length_b   1.000
_cell.length_c   1.000
_cell.angle_alpha   90.00
_cell.angle_beta   90.00
_cell.angle_gamma   90.00
#
_symmetry.space_group_name_H-M   'P 1'
#
loop_
_entity.id
_entity.type
_entity.pdbx_description
1 polymer ?
#
loop_
_entity_poly.entity_id
_entity_poly.type
_entity_poly.pdbx_seq_one_letter_code
_entity_poly.pdbx_strand_id
1 'polypeptide(L)'
;MPSEAPAPGPRFVPRRPINPRFADDMASSRVSGPAQYASETARPVRYLALADERGVVTTYVWACDEDDAAGWIVRGDAGTRARNDPRWMLALREGKARGVAPTVVLAELAASPAAAPGSLTTAPSLAGLYGLADLPPRAPRWRSARGALLGLALGDAMGHPLSSLSLDRIGEVYGAWESMELPLSDDGTVRVSDQTQLSLAVGEALAGVAVPARLPEAEARRALTTRGALPAPPWLTPPAVTTALRTHLVRWRYAPDNDRSPGRTTLNACEALASPVPWQEATAAGSKGCAAVVRAAVVGLTPYLSADQRSGIAQLQAALTHGHPTALAASDLAAHAVHLLRHRCSPADLLPELRAHAEASRHTYRADWLGDLATRADAASFTAMGWDECVAALDAAETALHGGAEPGRAVGAAWTSDDVLGGALYAYLSTDAHPRYALRRACHTSGPSAATAALAGALAGAHRGPSGWPPEWVAAVEYGDRLGALAGAWDRD
;
A
#
# COMPACT_ATOMS: atom_id res chain seq x y z
N MET A 1 10.64 -45.33 24.28
CA MET A 1 10.88 -43.92 23.93
C MET A 1 9.59 -43.18 24.18
N PRO A 2 9.48 -42.36 25.22
CA PRO A 2 8.23 -41.65 25.52
C PRO A 2 7.98 -40.60 24.44
N SER A 3 6.76 -40.56 23.95
CA SER A 3 6.18 -39.53 23.10
C SER A 3 6.29 -38.17 23.79
N GLU A 4 7.09 -37.25 23.26
CA GLU A 4 7.06 -35.84 23.66
C GLU A 4 5.66 -35.27 23.36
N ALA A 5 5.04 -34.69 24.38
CA ALA A 5 3.81 -33.92 24.21
C ALA A 5 4.10 -32.67 23.37
N PRO A 6 3.18 -32.24 22.49
CA PRO A 6 3.36 -31.01 21.73
C PRO A 6 3.50 -29.81 22.69
N ALA A 7 4.46 -28.93 22.38
CA ALA A 7 4.69 -27.71 23.13
C ALA A 7 3.39 -26.88 23.26
N PRO A 8 3.16 -26.19 24.40
CA PRO A 8 1.98 -25.35 24.56
C PRO A 8 1.98 -24.24 23.50
N GLY A 9 0.85 -24.09 22.80
CA GLY A 9 0.66 -23.01 21.82
C GLY A 9 0.79 -21.61 22.44
N PRO A 10 0.96 -20.57 21.61
CA PRO A 10 1.14 -19.19 22.07
C PRO A 10 -0.01 -18.76 23.00
N ARG A 11 0.34 -18.13 24.12
CA ARG A 11 -0.63 -17.70 25.15
C ARG A 11 -1.20 -16.32 24.79
N PHE A 12 -2.50 -16.27 24.50
CA PHE A 12 -3.25 -15.02 24.42
C PHE A 12 -3.63 -14.57 25.83
N VAL A 13 -3.13 -13.42 26.28
CA VAL A 13 -3.43 -12.89 27.61
C VAL A 13 -4.84 -12.25 27.60
N PRO A 14 -5.80 -12.70 28.44
CA PRO A 14 -7.10 -12.05 28.56
C PRO A 14 -6.96 -10.65 29.15
N ARG A 15 -7.77 -9.70 28.66
CA ARG A 15 -7.83 -8.31 29.14
C ARG A 15 -8.01 -8.23 30.66
N ARG A 16 -7.32 -7.28 31.30
CA ARG A 16 -7.74 -6.73 32.61
C ARG A 16 -9.20 -6.26 32.51
N PRO A 17 -10.04 -6.49 33.54
CA PRO A 17 -11.45 -6.10 33.50
C PRO A 17 -11.57 -4.58 33.28
N ILE A 18 -12.33 -4.22 32.26
CA ILE A 18 -12.69 -2.83 31.96
C ILE A 18 -13.66 -2.37 33.04
N ASN A 19 -13.45 -1.16 33.56
CA ASN A 19 -14.35 -0.53 34.52
C ASN A 19 -15.79 -0.52 33.96
N PRO A 20 -16.81 -1.00 34.70
CA PRO A 20 -18.19 -1.15 34.21
C PRO A 20 -18.83 0.16 33.73
N ARG A 21 -18.23 1.32 34.04
CA ARG A 21 -18.61 2.61 33.46
C ARG A 21 -18.34 2.76 31.96
N PHE A 22 -17.60 1.82 31.35
CA PHE A 22 -17.37 1.68 29.91
C PHE A 22 -18.03 0.42 29.32
N ALA A 23 -18.89 -0.27 30.10
CA ALA A 23 -19.56 -1.51 29.69
C ALA A 23 -20.97 -1.27 29.11
N ASP A 24 -21.44 -0.02 29.08
CA ASP A 24 -22.64 0.32 28.33
C ASP A 24 -22.30 0.29 26.84
N ASP A 25 -23.00 -0.60 26.11
CA ASP A 25 -23.09 -0.62 24.65
C ASP A 25 -23.55 0.76 24.17
N MET A 26 -22.58 1.65 23.95
CA MET A 26 -22.74 2.76 23.03
C MET A 26 -22.99 2.11 21.68
N ALA A 27 -24.26 1.87 21.36
CA ALA A 27 -24.71 1.54 20.02
C ALA A 27 -24.09 2.58 19.08
N SER A 28 -22.95 2.22 18.50
CA SER A 28 -22.23 3.04 17.55
C SER A 28 -23.08 3.03 16.30
N SER A 29 -24.02 3.97 16.25
CA SER A 29 -24.63 4.42 15.00
C SER A 29 -23.50 4.55 14.00
N ARG A 30 -23.63 3.88 12.84
CA ARG A 30 -22.76 4.12 11.68
C ARG A 30 -22.78 5.61 11.38
N VAL A 31 -21.84 6.36 11.94
CA VAL A 31 -21.59 7.74 11.53
C VAL A 31 -20.64 7.62 10.36
N SER A 32 -21.20 7.59 9.15
CA SER A 32 -20.45 7.96 7.95
C SER A 32 -19.69 9.25 8.26
N GLY A 33 -18.40 9.31 7.95
CA GLY A 33 -17.65 10.55 8.04
C GLY A 33 -18.39 11.65 7.27
N PRO A 34 -18.26 12.93 7.66
CA PRO A 34 -18.99 14.01 6.98
C PRO A 34 -18.68 13.97 5.49
N ALA A 35 -19.73 14.02 4.67
CA ALA A 35 -19.63 13.96 3.21
C ALA A 35 -18.63 15.02 2.70
N GLN A 36 -17.67 14.61 1.87
CA GLN A 36 -16.59 15.45 1.35
C GLN A 36 -16.45 15.30 -0.16
N TYR A 37 -16.16 16.41 -0.84
CA TYR A 37 -15.67 16.41 -2.21
C TYR A 37 -14.25 15.81 -2.28
N ALA A 38 -13.85 15.32 -3.45
CA ALA A 38 -12.45 14.97 -3.68
C ALA A 38 -11.54 16.20 -3.47
N SER A 39 -10.34 16.00 -2.92
CA SER A 39 -9.46 17.11 -2.53
C SER A 39 -8.43 17.50 -3.59
N GLU A 40 -8.44 16.83 -4.75
CA GLU A 40 -7.42 16.94 -5.79
C GLU A 40 -8.06 16.83 -7.17
N THR A 41 -7.41 17.43 -8.17
CA THR A 41 -7.80 17.32 -9.59
C THR A 41 -6.61 17.70 -10.47
N ALA A 42 -6.47 16.98 -11.59
CA ALA A 42 -5.48 17.30 -12.63
C ALA A 42 -6.02 18.33 -13.65
N ARG A 43 -7.34 18.51 -13.70
CA ARG A 43 -8.06 19.34 -14.67
C ARG A 43 -7.98 20.84 -14.31
N PRO A 44 -8.36 21.72 -15.24
CA PRO A 44 -8.63 23.12 -14.92
C PRO A 44 -9.65 23.23 -13.78
N VAL A 45 -9.44 24.20 -12.89
CA VAL A 45 -10.34 24.44 -11.74
C VAL A 45 -11.00 25.79 -11.87
N ARG A 46 -12.27 25.89 -11.50
CA ARG A 46 -12.92 27.17 -11.20
C ARG A 46 -12.51 27.59 -9.80
N TYR A 47 -12.20 28.85 -9.58
CA TYR A 47 -11.84 29.35 -8.25
C TYR A 47 -12.42 30.74 -7.99
N LEU A 48 -12.57 31.05 -6.70
CA LEU A 48 -13.04 32.30 -6.16
C LEU A 48 -12.01 32.81 -5.15
N ALA A 49 -11.61 34.09 -5.25
CA ALA A 49 -10.76 34.71 -4.25
C ALA A 49 -11.60 35.31 -3.12
N LEU A 50 -11.14 35.11 -1.90
CA LEU A 50 -11.79 35.59 -0.69
C LEU A 50 -10.86 36.55 0.04
N ALA A 51 -11.41 37.70 0.41
CA ALA A 51 -10.70 38.79 1.05
C ALA A 51 -11.07 38.95 2.53
N ASP A 52 -10.15 39.52 3.30
CA ASP A 52 -10.42 39.96 4.65
C ASP A 52 -11.22 41.29 4.67
N GLU A 53 -11.52 41.78 5.87
CA GLU A 53 -12.25 43.05 6.08
C GLU A 53 -11.55 44.28 5.48
N ARG A 54 -10.26 44.17 5.12
CA ARG A 54 -9.46 45.23 4.49
C ARG A 54 -9.37 45.07 2.97
N GLY A 55 -10.03 44.08 2.39
CA GLY A 55 -10.02 43.80 0.96
C GLY A 55 -8.76 43.04 0.49
N VAL A 56 -7.94 42.54 1.41
CA VAL A 56 -6.74 41.76 1.07
C VAL A 56 -7.16 40.31 0.84
N VAL A 57 -6.87 39.76 -0.34
CA VAL A 57 -7.12 38.34 -0.63
C VAL A 57 -6.32 37.49 0.35
N THR A 58 -6.98 36.55 1.02
CA THR A 58 -6.35 35.63 1.98
C THR A 58 -6.52 34.17 1.59
N THR A 59 -7.58 33.83 0.87
CA THR A 59 -7.94 32.44 0.56
C THR A 59 -8.48 32.34 -0.87
N TYR A 60 -8.17 31.23 -1.55
CA TYR A 60 -8.81 30.83 -2.80
C TYR A 60 -9.63 29.56 -2.54
N VAL A 61 -10.92 29.57 -2.85
CA VAL A 61 -11.76 28.36 -2.87
C VAL A 61 -11.87 27.90 -4.31
N TRP A 62 -11.79 26.60 -4.55
CA TRP A 62 -11.80 26.03 -5.91
C TRP A 62 -12.72 24.82 -6.03
N ALA A 63 -13.14 24.56 -7.27
CA ALA A 63 -14.08 23.53 -7.66
C ALA A 63 -13.76 22.97 -9.06
N CYS A 64 -13.96 21.66 -9.23
CA CYS A 64 -13.99 20.95 -10.51
C CYS A 64 -15.16 19.95 -10.45
N ASP A 65 -16.18 20.17 -11.28
CA ASP A 65 -17.39 19.34 -11.25
C ASP A 65 -17.11 17.95 -11.84
N GLU A 66 -16.22 17.87 -12.83
CA GLU A 66 -15.93 16.63 -13.54
C GLU A 66 -15.23 15.58 -12.68
N ASP A 67 -14.44 16.02 -11.71
CA ASP A 67 -13.78 15.14 -10.74
C ASP A 67 -14.49 15.17 -9.36
N ASP A 68 -15.66 15.81 -9.26
CA ASP A 68 -16.40 16.00 -8.00
C ASP A 68 -15.49 16.51 -6.87
N ALA A 69 -14.61 17.45 -7.24
CA ALA A 69 -13.47 17.88 -6.44
C ALA A 69 -13.60 19.35 -6.03
N ALA A 70 -13.28 19.65 -4.77
CA ALA A 70 -13.28 21.00 -4.24
C ALA A 70 -12.32 21.15 -3.07
N GLY A 71 -11.91 22.39 -2.82
CA GLY A 71 -11.06 22.69 -1.67
C GLY A 71 -10.78 24.17 -1.53
N TRP A 72 -9.85 24.49 -0.64
CA TRP A 72 -9.39 25.86 -0.44
C TRP A 72 -7.88 25.91 -0.23
N ILE A 73 -7.28 27.05 -0.59
CA ILE A 73 -5.86 27.36 -0.47
C ILE A 73 -5.76 28.72 0.23
N VAL A 74 -5.20 28.73 1.44
CA VAL A 74 -4.90 29.96 2.18
C VAL A 74 -3.53 30.46 1.72
N ARG A 75 -3.39 31.75 1.39
CA ARG A 75 -2.11 32.31 0.93
C ARG A 75 -0.99 32.15 1.97
N GLY A 76 0.25 32.05 1.50
CA GLY A 76 1.42 31.91 2.36
C GLY A 76 1.59 33.04 3.38
N ASP A 77 1.32 34.27 2.94
CA ASP A 77 1.38 35.51 3.73
C ASP A 77 0.11 35.79 4.57
N ALA A 78 -0.94 34.97 4.43
CA ALA A 78 -2.15 35.14 5.21
C ALA A 78 -1.92 34.71 6.67
N GLY A 79 -2.17 35.64 7.59
CA GLY A 79 -1.98 35.45 9.02
C GLY A 79 -2.85 34.34 9.63
N THR A 80 -2.58 34.01 10.89
CA THR A 80 -3.20 32.88 11.63
C THR A 80 -4.74 32.87 11.60
N ARG A 81 -5.38 34.04 11.58
CA ARG A 81 -6.85 34.16 11.52
C ARG A 81 -7.42 33.55 10.24
N ALA A 82 -6.80 33.79 9.09
CA ALA A 82 -7.24 33.22 7.81
C ALA A 82 -7.02 31.70 7.74
N ARG A 83 -5.90 31.23 8.32
CA ARG A 83 -5.57 29.79 8.36
C ARG A 83 -6.54 28.98 9.20
N ASN A 84 -7.12 29.59 10.23
CA ASN A 84 -8.07 28.96 11.14
C ASN A 84 -9.54 29.27 10.81
N ASP A 85 -9.83 29.89 9.67
CA ASP A 85 -11.19 30.22 9.27
C ASP A 85 -11.94 28.97 8.76
N PRO A 86 -12.98 28.49 9.47
CA PRO A 86 -13.65 27.25 9.11
C PRO A 86 -14.72 27.43 8.02
N ARG A 87 -15.07 28.67 7.65
CA ARG A 87 -16.26 28.97 6.83
C ARG A 87 -16.26 28.22 5.49
N TRP A 88 -15.11 28.12 4.84
CA TRP A 88 -14.98 27.48 3.53
C TRP A 88 -15.09 25.96 3.63
N MET A 89 -14.50 25.38 4.68
CA MET A 89 -14.61 23.95 4.97
C MET A 89 -16.07 23.56 5.24
N LEU A 90 -16.79 24.38 6.01
CA LEU A 90 -18.20 24.16 6.33
C LEU A 90 -19.08 24.26 5.07
N ALA A 91 -18.90 25.31 4.25
CA ALA A 91 -19.66 25.47 3.02
C ALA A 91 -19.49 24.29 2.05
N LEU A 92 -18.25 23.81 1.86
CA LEU A 92 -18.00 22.63 1.01
C LEU A 92 -18.63 21.35 1.58
N ARG A 93 -18.60 21.14 2.90
CA ARG A 93 -19.24 19.99 3.54
C ARG A 93 -20.76 20.04 3.42
N GLU A 94 -21.37 21.20 3.65
CA GLU A 94 -22.82 21.40 3.51
C GLU A 94 -23.26 21.22 2.06
N GLY A 95 -22.47 21.72 1.10
CA GLY A 95 -22.68 21.46 -0.33
C GLY A 95 -22.67 19.97 -0.65
N LYS A 96 -21.64 19.26 -0.20
CA LYS A 96 -21.55 17.82 -0.44
C LYS A 96 -22.68 17.04 0.21
N ALA A 97 -23.07 17.41 1.44
CA ALA A 97 -24.19 16.79 2.15
C ALA A 97 -25.53 17.01 1.42
N ARG A 98 -25.70 18.12 0.70
CA ARG A 98 -26.86 18.39 -0.17
C ARG A 98 -26.79 17.69 -1.53
N GLY A 99 -25.67 17.05 -1.87
CA GLY A 99 -25.47 16.40 -3.16
C GLY A 99 -25.35 17.36 -4.35
N VAL A 100 -24.96 18.62 -4.12
CA VAL A 100 -24.78 19.59 -5.21
C VAL A 100 -23.37 19.54 -5.79
N ALA A 101 -23.22 19.96 -7.04
CA ALA A 101 -21.92 20.04 -7.71
C ALA A 101 -20.99 21.06 -7.02
N PRO A 102 -19.67 20.82 -6.98
CA PRO A 102 -18.67 21.75 -6.42
C PRO A 102 -18.83 23.22 -6.85
N THR A 103 -19.13 23.48 -8.12
CA THR A 103 -19.25 24.85 -8.64
C THR A 103 -20.50 25.57 -8.18
N VAL A 104 -21.54 24.86 -7.77
CA VAL A 104 -22.74 25.44 -7.13
C VAL A 104 -22.36 26.06 -5.80
N VAL A 105 -21.56 25.34 -4.99
CA VAL A 105 -21.04 25.87 -3.72
C VAL A 105 -20.15 27.09 -3.94
N LEU A 106 -19.33 27.05 -5.00
CA LEU A 106 -18.47 28.17 -5.37
C LEU A 106 -19.28 29.42 -5.76
N ALA A 107 -20.42 29.24 -6.45
CA ALA A 107 -21.34 30.32 -6.80
C ALA A 107 -22.07 30.88 -5.56
N GLU A 108 -22.48 30.02 -4.62
CA GLU A 108 -23.06 30.45 -3.34
C GLU A 108 -22.06 31.29 -2.53
N LEU A 109 -20.79 30.87 -2.49
CA LEU A 109 -19.71 31.63 -1.83
C LEU A 109 -19.42 32.95 -2.54
N ALA A 110 -19.61 33.04 -3.86
CA ALA A 110 -19.42 34.28 -4.62
C ALA A 110 -20.45 35.37 -4.26
N ALA A 111 -21.60 34.99 -3.70
CA ALA A 111 -22.59 35.93 -3.17
C ALA A 111 -22.26 36.42 -1.75
N SER A 112 -21.23 35.87 -1.10
CA SER A 112 -20.86 36.26 0.27
C SER A 112 -20.08 37.59 0.30
N PRO A 113 -20.17 38.37 1.39
CA PRO A 113 -19.41 39.61 1.54
C PRO A 113 -17.88 39.42 1.55
N ALA A 114 -17.42 38.19 1.77
CA ALA A 114 -16.00 37.85 1.76
C ALA A 114 -15.45 37.60 0.35
N ALA A 115 -16.31 37.48 -0.66
CA ALA A 115 -15.89 37.27 -2.04
C ALA A 115 -15.27 38.54 -2.63
N ALA A 116 -14.06 38.41 -3.17
CA ALA A 116 -13.44 39.49 -3.93
C ALA A 116 -14.25 39.71 -5.23
N PRO A 117 -14.74 40.94 -5.51
CA PRO A 117 -15.58 41.20 -6.68
C PRO A 117 -14.90 40.79 -7.99
N GLY A 118 -15.64 40.09 -8.86
CA GLY A 118 -15.15 39.66 -10.18
C GLY A 118 -14.05 38.59 -10.15
N SER A 119 -13.75 38.00 -8.99
CA SER A 119 -12.66 37.02 -8.85
C SER A 119 -13.00 35.59 -9.27
N LEU A 120 -14.28 35.30 -9.54
CA LEU A 120 -14.71 33.99 -9.99
C LEU A 120 -14.20 33.73 -11.41
N THR A 121 -13.18 32.89 -11.54
CA THR A 121 -12.53 32.61 -12.84
C THR A 121 -11.95 31.20 -12.85
N THR A 122 -11.17 30.86 -13.88
CA THR A 122 -10.53 29.55 -14.03
C THR A 122 -9.02 29.63 -13.87
N ALA A 123 -8.44 28.59 -13.28
CA ALA A 123 -7.01 28.32 -13.32
C ALA A 123 -6.77 27.08 -14.20
N PRO A 124 -5.67 27.04 -14.97
CA PRO A 124 -5.38 25.90 -15.84
C PRO A 124 -5.15 24.60 -15.05
N SER A 125 -4.87 24.72 -13.75
CA SER A 125 -4.78 23.59 -12.83
C SER A 125 -4.75 24.05 -11.36
N LEU A 126 -4.91 23.10 -10.44
CA LEU A 126 -4.66 23.30 -9.01
C LEU A 126 -3.23 23.85 -8.74
N ALA A 127 -2.22 23.38 -9.48
CA ALA A 127 -0.84 23.87 -9.33
C ALA A 127 -0.71 25.34 -9.74
N GLY A 128 -1.41 25.76 -10.80
CA GLY A 128 -1.50 27.17 -11.19
C GLY A 128 -2.14 28.02 -10.08
N LEU A 129 -3.15 27.48 -9.40
CA LEU A 129 -3.79 28.15 -8.27
C LEU A 129 -2.88 28.23 -7.02
N TYR A 130 -2.06 27.21 -6.73
CA TYR A 130 -1.03 27.30 -5.68
C TYR A 130 0.01 28.39 -5.98
N GLY A 131 0.40 28.54 -7.26
CA GLY A 131 1.27 29.63 -7.70
C GLY A 131 0.67 31.02 -7.44
N LEU A 132 -0.64 31.20 -7.64
CA LEU A 132 -1.34 32.45 -7.29
C LEU A 132 -1.36 32.71 -5.76
N ALA A 133 -1.28 31.66 -4.94
CA ALA A 133 -1.30 31.76 -3.49
C ALA A 133 0.10 31.95 -2.85
N ASP A 134 1.14 32.12 -3.67
CA ASP A 134 2.56 32.15 -3.26
C ASP A 134 2.92 30.96 -2.36
N LEU A 135 2.36 29.81 -2.70
CA LEU A 135 2.68 28.55 -2.05
C LEU A 135 3.32 27.63 -3.08
N PRO A 136 4.31 26.80 -2.67
CA PRO A 136 4.66 25.67 -3.51
C PRO A 136 3.38 24.85 -3.77
N PRO A 137 3.23 24.22 -4.96
CA PRO A 137 2.18 23.23 -5.16
C PRO A 137 2.18 22.30 -3.95
N ARG A 138 1.02 21.96 -3.38
CA ARG A 138 0.98 20.93 -2.32
C ARG A 138 1.79 19.75 -2.85
N ALA A 139 2.91 19.43 -2.21
CA ALA A 139 3.59 18.17 -2.45
C ALA A 139 2.51 17.09 -2.31
N PRO A 140 2.40 16.13 -3.24
CA PRO A 140 1.44 15.06 -3.10
C PRO A 140 1.62 14.50 -1.69
N ARG A 141 0.61 14.65 -0.83
CA ARG A 141 0.66 14.12 0.53
C ARG A 141 0.40 12.62 0.44
N TRP A 142 1.34 11.93 -0.17
CA TRP A 142 1.52 10.49 -0.06
C TRP A 142 1.56 10.10 1.41
N ARG A 143 0.93 8.96 1.71
CA ARG A 143 0.85 8.45 3.08
C ARG A 143 2.19 7.82 3.47
N SER A 144 2.48 7.85 4.76
CA SER A 144 3.74 7.33 5.31
C SER A 144 3.91 5.85 4.99
N ALA A 145 5.08 5.49 4.46
CA ALA A 145 5.51 4.12 4.20
C ALA A 145 5.53 3.28 5.48
N ARG A 146 5.73 3.92 6.64
CA ARG A 146 5.65 3.28 7.96
C ARG A 146 4.34 2.53 8.19
N GLY A 147 3.22 3.09 7.71
CA GLY A 147 1.92 2.44 7.84
C GLY A 147 1.89 1.07 7.16
N ALA A 148 2.31 1.01 5.90
CA ALA A 148 2.35 -0.22 5.12
C ALA A 148 3.36 -1.24 5.67
N LEU A 149 4.56 -0.79 6.04
CA LEU A 149 5.61 -1.66 6.61
C LEU A 149 5.19 -2.28 7.95
N LEU A 150 4.56 -1.50 8.83
CA LEU A 150 3.97 -2.03 10.07
C LEU A 150 2.85 -3.02 9.77
N GLY A 151 1.93 -2.66 8.87
CA GLY A 151 0.82 -3.53 8.50
C GLY A 151 1.28 -4.88 7.97
N LEU A 152 2.30 -4.88 7.11
CA LEU A 152 2.93 -6.09 6.60
C LEU A 152 3.44 -6.98 7.73
N ALA A 153 4.22 -6.41 8.65
CA ALA A 153 4.79 -7.15 9.77
C ALA A 153 3.73 -7.67 10.76
N LEU A 154 2.71 -6.86 11.05
CA LEU A 154 1.61 -7.25 11.93
C LEU A 154 0.75 -8.36 11.31
N GLY A 155 0.49 -8.28 10.00
CA GLY A 155 -0.24 -9.31 9.26
C GLY A 155 0.52 -10.62 9.19
N ASP A 156 1.81 -10.56 8.87
CA ASP A 156 2.71 -11.71 8.90
C ASP A 156 2.67 -12.42 10.27
N ALA A 157 2.90 -11.67 11.34
CA ALA A 157 2.89 -12.22 12.70
C ALA A 157 1.54 -12.81 13.10
N MET A 158 0.42 -12.18 12.70
CA MET A 158 -0.91 -12.70 12.98
C MET A 158 -1.20 -14.00 12.21
N GLY A 159 -0.78 -14.08 10.94
CA GLY A 159 -1.07 -15.22 10.06
C GLY A 159 -0.08 -16.39 10.16
N HIS A 160 1.15 -16.15 10.61
CA HIS A 160 2.17 -17.19 10.73
C HIS A 160 1.72 -18.43 11.52
N PRO A 161 1.21 -18.33 12.76
CA PRO A 161 0.82 -19.51 13.52
C PRO A 161 -0.45 -20.20 12.97
N LEU A 162 -1.17 -19.57 12.05
CA LEU A 162 -2.37 -20.13 11.41
C LEU A 162 -2.05 -20.86 10.10
N SER A 163 -0.90 -20.60 9.49
CA SER A 163 -0.58 -21.05 8.12
C SER A 163 -0.43 -22.58 7.99
N SER A 164 -0.32 -23.31 9.11
CA SER A 164 -0.25 -24.78 9.15
C SER A 164 -1.55 -25.45 9.62
N LEU A 165 -2.62 -24.67 9.83
CA LEU A 165 -3.87 -25.15 10.44
C LEU A 165 -5.00 -25.22 9.41
N SER A 166 -5.92 -26.16 9.61
CA SER A 166 -7.22 -26.15 8.92
C SER A 166 -8.13 -25.07 9.50
N LEU A 167 -9.14 -24.64 8.75
CA LEU A 167 -10.14 -23.67 9.25
C LEU A 167 -10.83 -24.13 10.54
N ASP A 168 -11.21 -25.41 10.61
CA ASP A 168 -11.81 -25.97 11.82
C ASP A 168 -10.87 -25.81 13.02
N ARG A 169 -9.58 -26.10 12.82
CA ARG A 169 -8.58 -25.97 13.87
C ARG A 169 -8.31 -24.51 14.25
N ILE A 170 -8.33 -23.60 13.27
CA ILE A 170 -8.26 -22.16 13.52
C ILE A 170 -9.43 -21.72 14.41
N GLY A 171 -10.66 -22.14 14.07
CA GLY A 171 -11.86 -21.83 14.85
C GLY A 171 -11.81 -22.40 16.27
N GLU A 172 -11.31 -23.62 16.45
CA GLU A 172 -11.15 -24.25 17.77
C GLU A 172 -10.13 -23.53 18.68
N VAL A 173 -9.00 -23.10 18.11
CA VAL A 173 -7.87 -22.55 18.90
C VAL A 173 -7.99 -21.04 19.10
N TYR A 174 -8.42 -20.32 18.07
CA TYR A 174 -8.41 -18.86 18.03
C TYR A 174 -9.80 -18.24 18.05
N GLY A 175 -10.86 -19.05 17.90
CA GLY A 175 -12.24 -18.59 17.88
C GLY A 175 -12.61 -17.83 16.61
N ALA A 176 -13.64 -16.98 16.74
CA ALA A 176 -14.12 -16.16 15.64
C ALA A 176 -13.06 -15.14 15.20
N TRP A 177 -12.88 -14.99 13.88
CA TRP A 177 -11.86 -14.12 13.31
C TRP A 177 -12.01 -12.67 13.78
N GLU A 178 -13.24 -12.20 13.97
CA GLU A 178 -13.58 -10.86 14.42
C GLU A 178 -12.92 -10.48 15.75
N SER A 179 -12.64 -11.46 16.61
CA SER A 179 -12.04 -11.26 17.94
C SER A 179 -10.58 -11.71 18.06
N MET A 180 -9.93 -12.14 16.97
CA MET A 180 -8.53 -12.59 17.02
C MET A 180 -7.57 -11.45 17.42
N GLU A 181 -6.69 -11.71 18.37
CA GLU A 181 -5.66 -10.77 18.81
C GLU A 181 -4.29 -11.18 18.27
N LEU A 182 -3.28 -10.30 18.39
CA LEU A 182 -1.92 -10.66 17.99
C LEU A 182 -1.33 -11.72 18.93
N PRO A 183 -0.63 -12.73 18.39
CA PRO A 183 0.11 -13.68 19.20
C PRO A 183 1.31 -13.00 19.85
N LEU A 184 1.36 -13.02 21.18
CA LEU A 184 2.50 -12.55 21.96
C LEU A 184 3.38 -13.74 22.34
N SER A 185 4.68 -13.56 22.21
CA SER A 185 5.68 -14.48 22.77
C SER A 185 5.80 -14.27 24.29
N ASP A 186 6.46 -15.20 24.97
CA ASP A 186 6.69 -15.12 26.42
C ASP A 186 7.43 -13.84 26.86
N ASP A 187 8.25 -13.26 25.98
CA ASP A 187 8.98 -12.00 26.20
C ASP A 187 8.17 -10.74 25.84
N GLY A 188 6.90 -10.90 25.44
CA GLY A 188 6.02 -9.80 25.02
C GLY A 188 6.20 -9.35 23.57
N THR A 189 6.99 -10.06 22.76
CA THR A 189 7.23 -9.74 21.35
C THR A 189 6.22 -10.41 20.43
N VAL A 190 5.71 -9.67 19.46
CA VAL A 190 4.97 -10.18 18.29
C VAL A 190 6.01 -10.59 17.24
N ARG A 191 6.22 -11.91 17.10
CA ARG A 191 7.26 -12.49 16.21
C ARG A 191 6.77 -12.58 14.77
N VAL A 192 7.61 -12.17 13.84
CA VAL A 192 7.33 -12.22 12.40
C VAL A 192 7.97 -13.45 11.74
N SER A 193 7.63 -13.73 10.49
CA SER A 193 8.21 -14.85 9.73
C SER A 193 9.05 -14.39 8.53
N ASP A 194 9.34 -15.31 7.61
CA ASP A 194 10.08 -15.04 6.39
C ASP A 194 9.47 -13.92 5.53
N GLN A 195 8.14 -13.71 5.59
CA GLN A 195 7.46 -12.66 4.83
C GLN A 195 7.97 -11.26 5.17
N THR A 196 8.08 -10.93 6.46
CA THR A 196 8.63 -9.64 6.91
C THR A 196 10.12 -9.55 6.63
N GLN A 197 10.87 -10.64 6.89
CA GLN A 197 12.32 -10.65 6.71
C GLN A 197 12.73 -10.45 5.24
N LEU A 198 12.04 -11.11 4.30
CA LEU A 198 12.24 -10.93 2.86
C LEU A 198 11.83 -9.53 2.40
N SER A 199 10.72 -9.00 2.94
CA SER A 199 10.27 -7.64 2.63
C SER A 199 11.28 -6.58 3.10
N LEU A 200 11.88 -6.77 4.27
CA LEU A 200 12.99 -5.95 4.76
C LEU A 200 14.23 -6.09 3.86
N ALA A 201 14.59 -7.31 3.44
CA ALA A 201 15.73 -7.53 2.55
C ALA A 201 15.57 -6.78 1.21
N VAL A 202 14.39 -6.88 0.58
CA VAL A 202 14.07 -6.14 -0.66
C VAL A 202 14.04 -4.63 -0.39
N GLY A 203 13.40 -4.19 0.69
CA GLY A 203 13.28 -2.77 1.03
C GLY A 203 14.62 -2.11 1.31
N GLU A 204 15.49 -2.76 2.07
CA GLU A 204 16.84 -2.27 2.37
C GLU A 204 17.72 -2.23 1.12
N ALA A 205 17.60 -3.22 0.22
CA ALA A 205 18.28 -3.20 -1.07
C ALA A 205 17.87 -1.97 -1.89
N LEU A 206 16.56 -1.70 -1.98
CA LEU A 206 16.02 -0.55 -2.70
C LEU A 206 16.38 0.77 -2.02
N ALA A 207 16.35 0.86 -0.68
CA ALA A 207 16.82 2.05 0.03
C ALA A 207 18.29 2.36 -0.28
N GLY A 208 19.13 1.34 -0.46
CA GLY A 208 20.55 1.49 -0.81
C GLY A 208 20.81 2.01 -2.23
N VAL A 209 19.87 1.84 -3.17
CA VAL A 209 20.05 2.24 -4.58
C VAL A 209 19.08 3.33 -5.05
N ALA A 210 17.90 3.44 -4.47
CA ALA A 210 16.86 4.39 -4.87
C ALA A 210 16.98 5.75 -4.21
N VAL A 211 17.59 5.81 -3.01
CA VAL A 211 17.85 7.06 -2.30
C VAL A 211 19.34 7.37 -2.42
N PRO A 212 19.76 8.30 -3.30
CA PRO A 212 21.17 8.64 -3.42
C PRO A 212 21.67 9.24 -2.10
N ALA A 213 22.91 8.95 -1.73
CA ALA A 213 23.54 9.56 -0.55
C ALA A 213 23.53 11.10 -0.59
N ARG A 214 23.49 11.70 -1.80
CA ARG A 214 23.26 13.13 -2.05
C ARG A 214 22.60 13.31 -3.43
N LEU A 215 21.37 13.77 -3.48
CA LEU A 215 20.86 14.50 -4.64
C LEU A 215 21.07 16.00 -4.39
N PRO A 216 21.64 16.76 -5.33
CA PRO A 216 21.56 18.21 -5.28
C PRO A 216 20.09 18.61 -5.15
N GLU A 217 19.75 19.44 -4.16
CA GLU A 217 18.36 19.82 -3.82
C GLU A 217 17.57 20.34 -5.03
N ALA A 218 18.26 20.97 -5.99
CA ALA A 218 17.68 21.44 -7.25
C ALA A 218 17.21 20.31 -8.18
N GLU A 219 17.92 19.18 -8.25
CA GLU A 219 17.52 18.01 -9.05
C GLU A 219 16.40 17.22 -8.39
N ALA A 220 16.42 17.08 -7.07
CA ALA A 220 15.32 16.50 -6.29
C ALA A 220 14.04 17.34 -6.45
N ARG A 221 14.14 18.67 -6.35
CA ARG A 221 13.01 19.59 -6.60
C ARG A 221 12.50 19.51 -8.03
N ARG A 222 13.38 19.51 -9.04
CA ARG A 222 12.98 19.44 -10.45
C ARG A 222 12.28 18.12 -10.79
N ALA A 223 12.73 17.03 -10.17
CA ALA A 223 12.05 15.74 -10.21
C ALA A 223 10.63 15.85 -9.61
N LEU A 224 10.50 16.42 -8.41
CA LEU A 224 9.21 16.56 -7.70
C LEU A 224 8.22 17.57 -8.32
N THR A 225 8.69 18.59 -9.06
CA THR A 225 7.83 19.67 -9.59
C THR A 225 7.18 19.39 -10.95
N THR A 226 7.60 18.35 -11.67
CA THR A 226 7.09 18.09 -13.03
C THR A 226 5.98 17.04 -12.97
N ARG A 227 4.73 17.46 -13.20
CA ARG A 227 3.56 16.57 -13.30
C ARG A 227 3.83 15.43 -14.30
N GLY A 228 3.68 14.19 -13.85
CA GLY A 228 3.40 13.04 -14.71
C GLY A 228 4.59 12.29 -15.32
N ALA A 229 5.81 12.82 -15.22
CA ALA A 229 7.01 12.06 -15.56
C ALA A 229 8.19 12.61 -14.76
N LEU A 230 8.44 12.03 -13.59
CA LEU A 230 9.80 12.01 -13.06
C LEU A 230 10.65 11.41 -14.19
N PRO A 231 11.70 12.08 -14.72
CA PRO A 231 12.68 11.35 -15.48
C PRO A 231 13.15 10.22 -14.57
N ALA A 232 12.92 8.99 -15.02
CA ALA A 232 13.29 7.77 -14.30
C ALA A 232 14.69 7.98 -13.70
N PRO A 233 14.89 7.83 -12.38
CA PRO A 233 16.18 8.10 -11.78
C PRO A 233 17.28 7.37 -12.56
N PRO A 234 18.19 8.09 -13.24
CA PRO A 234 19.06 7.48 -14.25
C PRO A 234 20.05 6.48 -13.64
N TRP A 235 20.24 6.53 -12.32
CA TRP A 235 21.07 5.59 -11.56
C TRP A 235 20.35 4.28 -11.20
N LEU A 236 19.01 4.25 -11.23
CA LEU A 236 18.20 3.05 -10.98
C LEU A 236 18.09 2.19 -12.23
N THR A 237 19.23 1.61 -12.63
CA THR A 237 19.34 0.72 -13.77
C THR A 237 19.02 -0.73 -13.38
N PRO A 238 18.54 -1.58 -14.31
CA PRO A 238 18.32 -3.00 -14.03
C PRO A 238 19.55 -3.72 -13.43
N PRO A 239 20.80 -3.51 -13.91
CA PRO A 239 21.98 -4.11 -13.28
C PRO A 239 22.21 -3.65 -11.83
N ALA A 240 22.07 -2.35 -11.55
CA ALA A 240 22.27 -1.81 -10.19
C ALA A 240 21.26 -2.40 -9.20
N VAL A 241 19.98 -2.45 -9.60
CA VAL A 241 18.92 -3.04 -8.78
C VAL A 241 19.13 -4.56 -8.63
N THR A 242 19.49 -5.26 -9.70
CA THR A 242 19.78 -6.70 -9.67
C THR A 242 20.88 -7.01 -8.66
N THR A 243 22.00 -6.27 -8.70
CA THR A 243 23.11 -6.44 -7.76
C THR A 243 22.68 -6.20 -6.31
N ALA A 244 21.92 -5.13 -6.05
CA ALA A 244 21.44 -4.81 -4.71
C ALA A 244 20.50 -5.90 -4.17
N LEU A 245 19.49 -6.29 -4.95
CA LEU A 245 18.54 -7.34 -4.57
C LEU A 245 19.24 -8.68 -4.34
N ARG A 246 20.12 -9.09 -5.26
CA ARG A 246 20.92 -10.32 -5.14
C ARG A 246 21.72 -10.33 -3.84
N THR A 247 22.40 -9.24 -3.54
CA THR A 247 23.22 -9.10 -2.32
C THR A 247 22.38 -9.29 -1.05
N HIS A 248 21.23 -8.62 -0.97
CA HIS A 248 20.37 -8.69 0.21
C HIS A 248 19.64 -10.03 0.35
N LEU A 249 19.20 -10.65 -0.75
CA LEU A 249 18.57 -11.97 -0.72
C LEU A 249 19.56 -13.07 -0.30
N VAL A 250 20.80 -13.03 -0.82
CA VAL A 250 21.87 -13.94 -0.38
C VAL A 250 22.20 -13.72 1.09
N ARG A 251 22.29 -12.46 1.54
CA ARG A 251 22.51 -12.14 2.96
C ARG A 251 21.38 -12.68 3.84
N TRP A 252 20.13 -12.51 3.44
CA TRP A 252 18.97 -13.05 4.15
C TRP A 252 19.01 -14.59 4.24
N ARG A 253 19.42 -15.28 3.17
CA ARG A 253 19.52 -16.75 3.13
C ARG A 253 20.46 -17.33 4.19
N TYR A 254 21.52 -16.60 4.54
CA TYR A 254 22.53 -17.03 5.52
C TYR A 254 22.43 -16.27 6.86
N ALA A 255 21.41 -15.45 7.04
CA ALA A 255 21.21 -14.74 8.30
C ALA A 255 20.75 -15.73 9.39
N PRO A 256 21.29 -15.64 10.62
CA PRO A 256 20.96 -16.57 11.70
C PRO A 256 19.50 -16.49 12.16
N ASP A 257 18.84 -15.36 11.89
CA ASP A 257 17.43 -15.12 12.18
C ASP A 257 16.48 -15.61 11.08
N ASN A 258 16.99 -16.15 9.96
CA ASN A 258 16.18 -16.84 8.96
C ASN A 258 15.80 -18.25 9.44
N ASP A 259 14.94 -18.31 10.44
CA ASP A 259 14.55 -19.54 11.16
C ASP A 259 13.03 -19.78 11.21
N ARG A 260 12.22 -18.89 10.64
CA ARG A 260 10.74 -18.90 10.72
C ARG A 260 10.07 -19.05 9.36
N SER A 261 9.86 -20.31 8.98
CA SER A 261 9.09 -20.78 7.81
C SER A 261 9.51 -20.31 6.40
N PRO A 262 10.82 -20.16 6.09
CA PRO A 262 11.21 -19.86 4.71
C PRO A 262 10.83 -20.99 3.73
N GLY A 263 10.20 -20.61 2.62
CA GLY A 263 9.86 -21.54 1.53
C GLY A 263 11.10 -22.13 0.83
N ARG A 264 11.06 -23.43 0.51
CA ARG A 264 12.18 -24.14 -0.13
C ARG A 264 12.63 -23.52 -1.46
N THR A 265 11.67 -23.10 -2.29
CA THR A 265 11.97 -22.42 -3.56
C THR A 265 12.84 -21.18 -3.34
N THR A 266 12.43 -20.31 -2.41
CA THR A 266 13.18 -19.09 -2.08
C THR A 266 14.57 -19.42 -1.55
N LEU A 267 14.68 -20.38 -0.64
CA LEU A 267 15.97 -20.79 -0.08
C LEU A 267 16.94 -21.30 -1.14
N ASN A 268 16.48 -22.20 -2.01
CA ASN A 268 17.28 -22.80 -3.08
C ASN A 268 17.72 -21.73 -4.10
N ALA A 269 16.82 -20.84 -4.49
CA ALA A 269 17.15 -19.78 -5.44
C ALA A 269 18.15 -18.78 -4.83
N CYS A 270 17.98 -18.38 -3.57
CA CYS A 270 18.94 -17.48 -2.91
C CYS A 270 20.32 -18.12 -2.72
N GLU A 271 20.37 -19.44 -2.50
CA GLU A 271 21.60 -20.21 -2.46
C GLU A 271 22.28 -20.27 -3.85
N ALA A 272 21.51 -20.51 -4.91
CA ALA A 272 22.02 -20.46 -6.28
C ALA A 272 22.51 -19.06 -6.66
N LEU A 273 21.84 -17.99 -6.22
CA LEU A 273 22.25 -16.60 -6.40
C LEU A 273 23.62 -16.29 -5.75
N ALA A 274 24.08 -17.07 -4.77
CA ALA A 274 25.41 -16.89 -4.19
C ALA A 274 26.56 -17.32 -5.13
N SER A 275 26.25 -18.13 -6.16
CA SER A 275 27.20 -18.53 -7.21
C SER A 275 27.27 -17.49 -8.33
N PRO A 276 28.32 -17.44 -9.17
CA PRO A 276 28.46 -16.45 -10.26
C PRO A 276 27.58 -16.71 -11.49
N VAL A 277 26.53 -17.51 -11.37
CA VAL A 277 25.60 -17.81 -12.47
C VAL A 277 24.69 -16.61 -12.78
N PRO A 278 24.20 -16.47 -14.03
CA PRO A 278 23.08 -15.59 -14.35
C PRO A 278 21.90 -15.86 -13.41
N TRP A 279 21.19 -14.81 -12.98
CA TRP A 279 20.10 -14.99 -12.02
C TRP A 279 18.93 -15.81 -12.62
N GLN A 280 18.78 -15.78 -13.95
CA GLN A 280 17.82 -16.59 -14.70
C GLN A 280 18.09 -18.10 -14.56
N GLU A 281 19.34 -18.50 -14.32
CA GLU A 281 19.69 -19.90 -14.02
C GLU A 281 19.50 -20.24 -12.54
N ALA A 282 19.58 -19.24 -11.66
CA ALA A 282 19.38 -19.40 -10.21
C ALA A 282 17.89 -19.48 -9.82
N THR A 283 17.00 -18.90 -10.63
CA THR A 283 15.56 -18.83 -10.32
C THR A 283 14.83 -20.14 -10.58
N ALA A 284 13.76 -20.37 -9.84
CA ALA A 284 12.83 -21.46 -10.14
C ALA A 284 11.82 -21.00 -11.21
N ALA A 285 12.13 -21.27 -12.48
CA ALA A 285 11.34 -20.81 -13.64
C ALA A 285 9.84 -21.18 -13.58
N GLY A 286 9.50 -22.35 -13.05
CA GLY A 286 8.11 -22.81 -12.94
C GLY A 286 7.38 -22.40 -11.66
N SER A 287 8.03 -21.66 -10.74
CA SER A 287 7.43 -21.38 -9.43
C SER A 287 6.65 -20.07 -9.42
N LYS A 288 5.37 -20.13 -9.04
CA LYS A 288 4.51 -18.97 -8.75
C LYS A 288 4.25 -18.72 -7.26
N GLY A 289 5.11 -19.22 -6.37
CA GLY A 289 4.95 -19.18 -4.91
C GLY A 289 4.74 -17.79 -4.31
N CYS A 290 3.96 -17.72 -3.23
CA CYS A 290 3.47 -16.46 -2.63
C CYS A 290 4.52 -15.54 -2.01
N ALA A 291 5.70 -16.06 -1.65
CA ALA A 291 6.77 -15.23 -1.07
C ALA A 291 7.23 -14.10 -2.03
N ALA A 292 7.01 -14.27 -3.34
CA ALA A 292 7.34 -13.26 -4.35
C ALA A 292 6.45 -12.03 -4.27
N VAL A 293 5.12 -12.21 -4.09
CA VAL A 293 4.14 -11.12 -4.13
C VAL A 293 4.15 -10.27 -2.87
N VAL A 294 4.34 -10.86 -1.69
CA VAL A 294 4.28 -10.12 -0.42
C VAL A 294 5.40 -9.09 -0.34
N ARG A 295 6.64 -9.50 -0.63
CA ARG A 295 7.79 -8.61 -0.62
C ARG A 295 7.82 -7.64 -1.81
N ALA A 296 6.90 -7.76 -2.77
CA ALA A 296 6.72 -6.74 -3.81
C ALA A 296 6.04 -5.48 -3.27
N ALA A 297 5.29 -5.59 -2.16
CA ALA A 297 4.59 -4.45 -1.54
C ALA A 297 5.54 -3.27 -1.26
N VAL A 298 6.78 -3.54 -0.83
CA VAL A 298 7.76 -2.48 -0.52
C VAL A 298 8.25 -1.73 -1.77
N VAL A 299 8.15 -2.33 -2.96
CA VAL A 299 8.46 -1.64 -4.23
C VAL A 299 7.47 -0.50 -4.46
N GLY A 300 6.20 -0.69 -4.12
CA GLY A 300 5.16 0.36 -4.18
C GLY A 300 5.39 1.54 -3.23
N LEU A 301 6.20 1.33 -2.19
CA LEU A 301 6.59 2.35 -1.21
C LEU A 301 7.90 3.06 -1.56
N THR A 302 8.67 2.52 -2.50
CA THR A 302 9.95 3.11 -2.86
C THR A 302 9.73 4.46 -3.57
N PRO A 303 10.35 5.55 -3.09
CA PRO A 303 10.13 6.88 -3.64
C PRO A 303 10.78 7.06 -5.01
N TYR A 304 10.30 8.06 -5.75
CA TYR A 304 10.86 8.53 -7.03
C TYR A 304 10.85 7.53 -8.20
N LEU A 305 10.25 6.35 -8.04
CA LEU A 305 10.14 5.39 -9.13
C LEU A 305 9.15 5.88 -10.18
N SER A 306 9.56 5.82 -11.46
CA SER A 306 8.61 5.91 -12.56
C SER A 306 7.66 4.69 -12.55
N ALA A 307 6.55 4.75 -13.30
CA ALA A 307 5.66 3.61 -13.46
C ALA A 307 6.39 2.38 -14.05
N ASP A 308 7.24 2.61 -15.04
CA ASP A 308 8.04 1.56 -15.67
C ASP A 308 9.07 0.95 -14.73
N GLN A 309 9.78 1.77 -13.94
CA GLN A 309 10.72 1.25 -12.95
C GLN A 309 10.01 0.48 -11.85
N ARG A 310 8.88 0.97 -11.35
CA ARG A 310 8.09 0.24 -10.33
C ARG A 310 7.66 -1.13 -10.84
N SER A 311 7.11 -1.18 -12.06
CA SER A 311 6.71 -2.43 -12.73
C SER A 311 7.92 -3.36 -12.93
N GLY A 312 9.00 -2.85 -13.54
CA GLY A 312 10.21 -3.62 -13.80
C GLY A 312 10.89 -4.17 -12.54
N ILE A 313 10.99 -3.36 -11.48
CA ILE A 313 11.58 -3.77 -10.20
C ILE A 313 10.69 -4.79 -9.48
N ALA A 314 9.37 -4.61 -9.51
CA ALA A 314 8.42 -5.54 -8.89
C ALA A 314 8.45 -6.92 -9.55
N GLN A 315 8.61 -6.97 -10.88
CA GLN A 315 8.81 -8.22 -11.61
C GLN A 315 10.21 -8.79 -11.36
N LEU A 316 11.28 -7.99 -11.45
CA LEU A 316 12.66 -8.45 -11.23
C LEU A 316 12.85 -9.08 -9.83
N GLN A 317 12.35 -8.44 -8.76
CA GLN A 317 12.51 -8.99 -7.40
C GLN A 317 11.84 -10.36 -7.25
N ALA A 318 10.73 -10.60 -7.95
CA ALA A 318 10.06 -11.89 -7.97
C ALA A 318 10.91 -12.88 -8.77
N ALA A 319 11.28 -12.47 -9.99
CA ALA A 319 12.04 -13.23 -10.96
C ALA A 319 13.37 -13.78 -10.44
N LEU A 320 14.02 -13.11 -9.48
CA LEU A 320 15.24 -13.61 -8.82
C LEU A 320 15.05 -14.95 -8.09
N THR A 321 13.81 -15.37 -7.81
CA THR A 321 13.53 -16.64 -7.11
C THR A 321 12.33 -17.42 -7.67
N HIS A 322 11.35 -16.71 -8.23
CA HIS A 322 10.09 -17.24 -8.75
C HIS A 322 9.94 -16.71 -10.18
N GLY A 323 10.38 -17.51 -11.15
CA GLY A 323 10.44 -17.11 -12.55
C GLY A 323 9.12 -17.26 -13.31
N HIS A 324 8.06 -17.77 -12.69
CA HIS A 324 6.77 -17.98 -13.36
C HIS A 324 6.08 -16.64 -13.63
N PRO A 325 5.46 -16.43 -14.82
CA PRO A 325 4.91 -15.13 -15.19
C PRO A 325 3.83 -14.62 -14.22
N THR A 326 3.03 -15.52 -13.64
CA THR A 326 2.04 -15.17 -12.59
C THR A 326 2.67 -14.55 -11.35
N ALA A 327 3.83 -15.03 -10.89
CA ALA A 327 4.52 -14.41 -9.76
C ALA A 327 5.01 -13.00 -10.10
N LEU A 328 5.44 -12.78 -11.35
CA LEU A 328 5.86 -11.47 -11.84
C LEU A 328 4.68 -10.48 -11.89
N ALA A 329 3.59 -10.88 -12.56
CA ALA A 329 2.39 -10.06 -12.73
C ALA A 329 1.72 -9.75 -11.39
N ALA A 330 1.59 -10.74 -10.50
CA ALA A 330 1.02 -10.53 -9.17
C ALA A 330 1.89 -9.58 -8.32
N SER A 331 3.21 -9.69 -8.42
CA SER A 331 4.13 -8.78 -7.72
C SER A 331 4.03 -7.35 -8.24
N ASP A 332 3.88 -7.16 -9.56
CA ASP A 332 3.62 -5.86 -10.18
C ASP A 332 2.30 -5.26 -9.66
N LEU A 333 1.22 -6.04 -9.65
CA LEU A 333 -0.08 -5.61 -9.13
C LEU A 333 -0.03 -5.28 -7.63
N ALA A 334 0.67 -6.07 -6.81
CA ALA A 334 0.83 -5.79 -5.39
C ALA A 334 1.60 -4.47 -5.15
N ALA A 335 2.70 -4.25 -5.87
CA ALA A 335 3.45 -3.00 -5.82
C ALA A 335 2.59 -1.81 -6.30
N HIS A 336 1.81 -2.01 -7.37
CA HIS A 336 0.93 -0.98 -7.91
C HIS A 336 -0.23 -0.64 -6.96
N ALA A 337 -0.86 -1.64 -6.34
CA ALA A 337 -1.93 -1.46 -5.36
C ALA A 337 -1.45 -0.64 -4.15
N VAL A 338 -0.29 -1.00 -3.60
CA VAL A 338 0.33 -0.25 -2.49
C VAL A 338 0.65 1.18 -2.91
N HIS A 339 1.20 1.37 -4.12
CA HIS A 339 1.48 2.69 -4.67
C HIS A 339 0.19 3.54 -4.78
N LEU A 340 -0.88 3.01 -5.37
CA LEU A 340 -2.17 3.69 -5.53
C LEU A 340 -2.75 4.11 -4.17
N LEU A 341 -2.82 3.19 -3.20
CA LEU A 341 -3.36 3.47 -1.86
C LEU A 341 -2.52 4.51 -1.11
N ARG A 342 -1.19 4.44 -1.23
CA ARG A 342 -0.29 5.45 -0.67
C ARG A 342 -0.55 6.84 -1.26
N HIS A 343 -0.89 6.89 -2.55
CA HIS A 343 -1.24 8.11 -3.29
C HIS A 343 -2.76 8.40 -3.30
N ARG A 344 -3.47 7.93 -2.27
CA ARG A 344 -4.87 8.27 -1.97
C ARG A 344 -5.92 7.76 -2.95
N CYS A 345 -5.63 6.70 -3.70
CA CYS A 345 -6.67 5.91 -4.34
C CYS A 345 -7.71 5.48 -3.30
N SER A 346 -8.99 5.65 -3.63
CA SER A 346 -10.09 5.14 -2.81
C SER A 346 -10.10 3.61 -2.86
N PRO A 347 -10.42 2.91 -1.76
CA PRO A 347 -10.59 1.45 -1.80
C PRO A 347 -11.58 0.98 -2.88
N ALA A 348 -12.63 1.76 -3.15
CA ALA A 348 -13.63 1.43 -4.17
C ALA A 348 -13.07 1.43 -5.60
N ASP A 349 -12.06 2.25 -5.87
CA ASP A 349 -11.46 2.39 -7.21
C ASP A 349 -10.29 1.40 -7.41
N LEU A 350 -9.85 0.71 -6.36
CA LEU A 350 -8.63 -0.10 -6.38
C LEU A 350 -8.71 -1.26 -7.39
N LEU A 351 -9.80 -2.04 -7.40
CA LEU A 351 -9.95 -3.16 -8.34
C LEU A 351 -10.05 -2.69 -9.81
N PRO A 352 -10.88 -1.68 -10.15
CA PRO A 352 -10.87 -1.08 -11.49
C PRO A 352 -9.49 -0.61 -11.97
N GLU A 353 -8.74 0.11 -11.12
CA GLU A 353 -7.40 0.60 -11.47
C GLU A 353 -6.40 -0.55 -11.69
N LEU A 354 -6.46 -1.59 -10.86
CA LEU A 354 -5.61 -2.78 -11.02
C LEU A 354 -5.91 -3.53 -12.31
N ARG A 355 -7.18 -3.63 -12.72
CA ARG A 355 -7.57 -4.22 -14.01
C ARG A 355 -7.04 -3.40 -15.18
N ALA A 356 -7.21 -2.08 -15.13
CA ALA A 356 -6.71 -1.20 -16.18
C ALA A 356 -5.17 -1.32 -16.33
N HIS A 357 -4.44 -1.42 -15.21
CA HIS A 357 -2.99 -1.66 -15.23
C HIS A 357 -2.64 -3.04 -15.81
N ALA A 358 -3.39 -4.09 -15.45
CA ALA A 358 -3.18 -5.44 -15.98
C ALA A 358 -3.43 -5.50 -17.50
N GLU A 359 -4.52 -4.90 -17.98
CA GLU A 359 -4.85 -4.82 -19.41
C GLU A 359 -3.77 -4.08 -20.19
N ALA A 360 -3.31 -2.93 -19.68
CA ALA A 360 -2.24 -2.14 -20.29
C ALA A 360 -0.90 -2.90 -20.31
N SER A 361 -0.64 -3.72 -19.30
CA SER A 361 0.63 -4.47 -19.16
C SER A 361 0.62 -5.85 -19.81
N ARG A 362 -0.56 -6.37 -20.16
CA ARG A 362 -0.81 -7.75 -20.61
C ARG A 362 0.15 -8.23 -21.70
N HIS A 363 0.52 -7.34 -22.62
CA HIS A 363 1.34 -7.65 -23.79
C HIS A 363 2.77 -7.11 -23.71
N THR A 364 3.16 -6.52 -22.58
CA THR A 364 4.46 -5.85 -22.42
C THR A 364 5.42 -6.73 -21.62
N TYR A 365 6.28 -7.45 -22.33
CA TYR A 365 7.41 -8.14 -21.69
C TYR A 365 8.56 -7.15 -21.41
N ARG A 366 8.93 -7.00 -20.14
CA ARG A 366 9.99 -6.11 -19.65
C ARG A 366 11.39 -6.70 -19.88
N ALA A 367 11.79 -6.89 -21.14
CA ALA A 367 13.08 -7.51 -21.51
C ALA A 367 14.30 -6.73 -20.96
N ASP A 368 14.16 -5.42 -20.74
CA ASP A 368 15.15 -4.56 -20.10
C ASP A 368 15.41 -4.94 -18.64
N TRP A 369 14.42 -5.46 -17.92
CA TRP A 369 14.53 -5.91 -16.54
C TRP A 369 14.75 -7.42 -16.42
N LEU A 370 14.07 -8.20 -17.25
CA LEU A 370 13.98 -9.66 -17.14
C LEU A 370 14.96 -10.41 -18.05
N GLY A 371 15.61 -9.70 -18.98
CA GLY A 371 16.53 -10.29 -19.95
C GLY A 371 15.83 -11.33 -20.82
N ASP A 372 16.33 -12.56 -20.76
CA ASP A 372 15.86 -13.74 -21.50
C ASP A 372 15.13 -14.76 -20.61
N LEU A 373 14.61 -14.34 -19.44
CA LEU A 373 13.82 -15.21 -18.57
C LEU A 373 12.67 -15.89 -19.33
N ALA A 374 11.99 -15.13 -20.19
CA ALA A 374 11.12 -15.70 -21.20
C ALA A 374 11.95 -15.93 -22.47
N THR A 375 11.82 -17.09 -23.08
CA THR A 375 12.40 -17.29 -24.41
C THR A 375 11.78 -16.26 -25.37
N ARG A 376 12.61 -15.54 -26.15
CA ARG A 376 12.14 -14.40 -26.97
C ARG A 376 11.01 -14.75 -27.94
N ALA A 377 10.96 -15.99 -28.42
CA ALA A 377 9.91 -16.46 -29.33
C ALA A 377 8.53 -16.57 -28.65
N ASP A 378 8.48 -16.62 -27.32
CA ASP A 378 7.26 -16.84 -26.54
C ASP A 378 7.05 -15.76 -25.45
N ALA A 379 7.78 -14.64 -25.51
CA ALA A 379 7.72 -13.60 -24.48
C ALA A 379 6.34 -12.98 -24.31
N ALA A 380 5.59 -12.81 -25.42
CA ALA A 380 4.24 -12.26 -25.41
C ALA A 380 3.23 -13.20 -24.73
N SER A 381 3.26 -14.50 -25.04
CA SER A 381 2.38 -15.49 -24.41
C SER A 381 2.76 -15.71 -22.96
N PHE A 382 4.07 -15.75 -22.66
CA PHE A 382 4.59 -15.84 -21.30
C PHE A 382 4.01 -14.72 -20.42
N THR A 383 4.12 -13.45 -20.84
CA THR A 383 3.58 -12.34 -20.06
C THR A 383 2.06 -12.41 -19.96
N ALA A 384 1.36 -12.66 -21.07
CA ALA A 384 -0.10 -12.70 -21.11
C ALA A 384 -0.67 -13.75 -20.14
N MET A 385 -0.07 -14.94 -20.06
CA MET A 385 -0.47 -15.99 -19.12
C MET A 385 -0.47 -15.51 -17.67
N GLY A 386 0.59 -14.82 -17.24
CA GLY A 386 0.69 -14.33 -15.87
C GLY A 386 -0.35 -13.27 -15.53
N TRP A 387 -0.58 -12.34 -16.47
CA TRP A 387 -1.60 -11.30 -16.30
C TRP A 387 -3.01 -11.87 -16.31
N ASP A 388 -3.31 -12.84 -17.18
CA ASP A 388 -4.62 -13.49 -17.27
C ASP A 388 -4.97 -14.24 -15.96
N GLU A 389 -4.03 -14.98 -15.38
CA GLU A 389 -4.23 -15.62 -14.06
C GLU A 389 -4.47 -14.59 -12.95
N CYS A 390 -3.74 -13.46 -12.98
CA CYS A 390 -3.95 -12.41 -11.98
C CYS A 390 -5.30 -11.70 -12.14
N VAL A 391 -5.75 -11.43 -13.36
CA VAL A 391 -7.08 -10.86 -13.63
C VAL A 391 -8.17 -11.80 -13.12
N ALA A 392 -8.04 -13.11 -13.34
CA ALA A 392 -8.97 -14.08 -12.78
C ALA A 392 -9.03 -14.03 -11.24
N ALA A 393 -7.90 -13.82 -10.57
CA ALA A 393 -7.87 -13.63 -9.11
C ALA A 393 -8.52 -12.30 -8.66
N LEU A 394 -8.37 -11.21 -9.43
CA LEU A 394 -9.07 -9.95 -9.18
C LEU A 394 -10.60 -10.11 -9.32
N ASP A 395 -11.04 -10.84 -10.35
CA ASP A 395 -12.47 -11.11 -10.61
C ASP A 395 -13.08 -12.02 -9.53
N ALA A 396 -12.34 -13.03 -9.07
CA ALA A 396 -12.74 -13.86 -7.95
C ALA A 396 -12.87 -13.03 -6.65
N ALA A 397 -11.90 -12.13 -6.39
CA ALA A 397 -11.95 -11.23 -5.24
C ALA A 397 -13.17 -10.31 -5.27
N GLU A 398 -13.49 -9.69 -6.42
CA GLU A 398 -14.67 -8.83 -6.60
C GLU A 398 -15.98 -9.61 -6.43
N THR A 399 -16.07 -10.79 -7.05
CA THR A 399 -17.24 -11.67 -6.92
C THR A 399 -17.48 -12.02 -5.46
N ALA A 400 -16.42 -12.34 -4.73
CA ALA A 400 -16.50 -12.72 -3.32
C ALA A 400 -16.94 -11.58 -2.38
N LEU A 401 -16.81 -10.30 -2.77
CA LEU A 401 -17.29 -9.16 -1.95
C LEU A 401 -18.79 -9.20 -1.68
N HIS A 402 -19.55 -9.86 -2.54
CA HIS A 402 -21.00 -10.05 -2.38
C HIS A 402 -21.35 -11.25 -1.48
N GLY A 403 -20.34 -12.01 -1.05
CA GLY A 403 -20.48 -13.18 -0.17
C GLY A 403 -19.80 -13.00 1.19
N GLY A 404 -19.73 -14.10 1.95
CA GLY A 404 -19.12 -14.12 3.29
C GLY A 404 -18.07 -15.21 3.48
N ALA A 405 -17.63 -15.88 2.42
CA ALA A 405 -16.64 -16.95 2.48
C ALA A 405 -15.25 -16.42 2.87
N GLU A 406 -14.49 -17.19 3.63
CA GLU A 406 -13.11 -16.81 3.97
C GLU A 406 -12.19 -16.78 2.72
N PRO A 407 -11.05 -16.07 2.76
CA PRO A 407 -10.21 -15.80 1.58
C PRO A 407 -9.86 -17.03 0.71
N GLY A 408 -9.56 -18.15 1.34
CA GLY A 408 -9.15 -19.40 0.71
C GLY A 408 -10.25 -20.03 -0.15
N ARG A 409 -11.48 -20.05 0.36
CA ARG A 409 -12.68 -20.48 -0.36
C ARG A 409 -13.20 -19.43 -1.33
N ALA A 410 -12.95 -18.16 -1.05
CA ALA A 410 -13.41 -17.04 -1.85
C ALA A 410 -12.62 -16.90 -3.17
N VAL A 411 -11.30 -16.98 -3.08
CA VAL A 411 -10.39 -16.67 -4.20
C VAL A 411 -9.45 -17.80 -4.51
N GLY A 412 -8.99 -18.53 -3.49
CA GLY A 412 -8.07 -19.63 -3.64
C GLY A 412 -7.19 -19.78 -2.40
N ALA A 413 -6.82 -21.01 -2.09
CA ALA A 413 -6.02 -21.37 -0.92
C ALA A 413 -4.64 -21.92 -1.28
N ALA A 414 -4.26 -21.87 -2.56
CA ALA A 414 -2.95 -22.30 -2.99
C ALA A 414 -1.90 -21.31 -2.48
N TRP A 415 -0.68 -21.82 -2.28
CA TRP A 415 0.46 -21.02 -1.85
C TRP A 415 1.07 -20.21 -3.01
N THR A 416 0.22 -19.70 -3.90
CA THR A 416 0.60 -19.01 -5.14
C THR A 416 0.34 -17.52 -5.04
N SER A 417 1.02 -16.74 -5.88
CA SER A 417 1.04 -15.28 -5.81
C SER A 417 -0.30 -14.65 -6.20
N ASP A 418 -1.00 -15.23 -7.18
CA ASP A 418 -2.35 -14.89 -7.62
C ASP A 418 -3.39 -15.09 -6.50
N ASP A 419 -3.41 -16.26 -5.86
CA ASP A 419 -4.31 -16.56 -4.74
C ASP A 419 -4.09 -15.60 -3.55
N VAL A 420 -2.83 -15.34 -3.20
CA VAL A 420 -2.50 -14.40 -2.10
C VAL A 420 -2.88 -12.96 -2.45
N LEU A 421 -2.65 -12.51 -3.69
CA LEU A 421 -3.05 -11.18 -4.14
C LEU A 421 -4.58 -11.02 -4.03
N GLY A 422 -5.33 -11.95 -4.61
CA GLY A 422 -6.78 -11.92 -4.61
C GLY A 422 -7.38 -12.05 -3.20
N GLY A 423 -6.87 -12.98 -2.39
CA GLY A 423 -7.29 -13.16 -0.99
C GLY A 423 -7.01 -11.92 -0.11
N ALA A 424 -5.86 -11.26 -0.29
CA ALA A 424 -5.52 -10.05 0.44
C ALA A 424 -6.41 -8.87 0.04
N LEU A 425 -6.68 -8.68 -1.26
CA LEU A 425 -7.60 -7.67 -1.76
C LEU A 425 -9.02 -7.91 -1.27
N TYR A 426 -9.49 -9.16 -1.34
CA TYR A 426 -10.80 -9.56 -0.81
C TYR A 426 -10.92 -9.24 0.68
N ALA A 427 -9.96 -9.66 1.51
CA ALA A 427 -9.99 -9.41 2.95
C ALA A 427 -9.93 -7.91 3.28
N TYR A 428 -9.14 -7.14 2.55
CA TYR A 428 -9.04 -5.70 2.70
C TYR A 428 -10.35 -4.97 2.34
N LEU A 429 -10.95 -5.31 1.21
CA LEU A 429 -12.14 -4.64 0.69
C LEU A 429 -13.43 -5.07 1.41
N SER A 430 -13.58 -6.36 1.75
CA SER A 430 -14.74 -6.89 2.48
C SER A 430 -14.88 -6.38 3.92
N THR A 431 -13.85 -5.71 4.43
CA THR A 431 -13.81 -5.16 5.79
C THR A 431 -13.82 -3.62 5.80
N ASP A 432 -14.36 -3.00 4.76
CA ASP A 432 -14.41 -1.54 4.58
C ASP A 432 -13.02 -0.87 4.71
N ALA A 433 -11.97 -1.57 4.29
CA ALA A 433 -10.59 -1.14 4.44
C ALA A 433 -10.21 -0.76 5.90
N HIS A 434 -10.79 -1.45 6.89
CA HIS A 434 -10.50 -1.25 8.30
C HIS A 434 -9.25 -2.06 8.72
N PRO A 435 -8.15 -1.42 9.17
CA PRO A 435 -6.86 -2.09 9.35
C PRO A 435 -6.89 -3.37 10.19
N ARG A 436 -7.52 -3.32 11.37
CA ARG A 436 -7.59 -4.47 12.26
C ARG A 436 -8.42 -5.61 11.68
N TYR A 437 -9.54 -5.28 11.04
CA TYR A 437 -10.44 -6.31 10.50
C TYR A 437 -9.88 -6.91 9.22
N ALA A 438 -9.20 -6.13 8.39
CA ALA A 438 -8.50 -6.61 7.21
C ALA A 438 -7.46 -7.68 7.58
N LEU A 439 -6.64 -7.45 8.62
CA LEU A 439 -5.67 -8.44 9.11
C LEU A 439 -6.35 -9.71 9.61
N ARG A 440 -7.34 -9.56 10.51
CA ARG A 440 -8.09 -10.67 11.09
C ARG A 440 -8.79 -11.51 10.03
N ARG A 441 -9.37 -10.86 9.02
CA ARG A 441 -10.06 -11.54 7.92
C ARG A 441 -9.07 -12.27 7.03
N ALA A 442 -7.93 -11.65 6.74
CA ALA A 442 -6.90 -12.20 5.86
C ALA A 442 -6.16 -13.39 6.47
N CYS A 443 -5.95 -13.41 7.80
CA CYS A 443 -5.28 -14.53 8.47
C CYS A 443 -6.21 -15.73 8.71
N HIS A 444 -7.52 -15.52 8.75
CA HIS A 444 -8.51 -16.58 8.91
C HIS A 444 -8.77 -17.29 7.57
N THR A 445 -7.81 -18.11 7.15
CA THR A 445 -7.91 -18.93 5.94
C THR A 445 -7.17 -20.25 6.11
N SER A 446 -7.64 -21.35 5.50
CA SER A 446 -6.88 -22.61 5.39
C SER A 446 -5.93 -22.52 4.19
N GLY A 447 -4.85 -21.75 4.33
CA GLY A 447 -3.97 -21.44 3.21
C GLY A 447 -2.76 -20.62 3.68
N PRO A 448 -2.16 -19.81 2.79
CA PRO A 448 -0.99 -18.99 3.11
C PRO A 448 -1.35 -17.78 4.01
N SER A 449 -1.89 -18.03 5.21
CA SER A 449 -2.43 -17.02 6.13
C SER A 449 -1.46 -15.89 6.45
N ALA A 450 -0.17 -16.20 6.66
CA ALA A 450 0.87 -15.21 6.87
C ALA A 450 1.03 -14.27 5.67
N ALA A 451 1.11 -14.83 4.46
CA ALA A 451 1.31 -14.07 3.24
C ALA A 451 0.08 -13.22 2.90
N THR A 452 -1.13 -13.79 3.00
CA THR A 452 -2.39 -13.10 2.75
C THR A 452 -2.59 -11.95 3.74
N ALA A 453 -2.35 -12.18 5.03
CA ALA A 453 -2.45 -11.15 6.06
C ALA A 453 -1.36 -10.08 5.94
N ALA A 454 -0.12 -10.46 5.62
CA ALA A 454 0.97 -9.51 5.40
C ALA A 454 0.65 -8.56 4.24
N LEU A 455 0.19 -9.08 3.10
CA LEU A 455 -0.17 -8.23 1.96
C LEU A 455 -1.40 -7.36 2.25
N ALA A 456 -2.46 -7.91 2.88
CA ALA A 456 -3.63 -7.13 3.29
C ALA A 456 -3.24 -6.01 4.28
N GLY A 457 -2.30 -6.30 5.18
CA GLY A 457 -1.72 -5.34 6.10
C GLY A 457 -0.97 -4.22 5.40
N ALA A 458 -0.15 -4.55 4.40
CA ALA A 458 0.54 -3.56 3.58
C ALA A 458 -0.44 -2.61 2.88
N LEU A 459 -1.52 -3.15 2.29
CA LEU A 459 -2.59 -2.36 1.65
C LEU A 459 -3.29 -1.44 2.65
N ALA A 460 -3.78 -1.99 3.76
CA ALA A 460 -4.47 -1.22 4.79
C ALA A 460 -3.57 -0.13 5.41
N GLY A 461 -2.29 -0.46 5.62
CA GLY A 461 -1.29 0.45 6.13
C GLY A 461 -0.93 1.56 5.15
N ALA A 462 -0.82 1.25 3.85
CA ALA A 462 -0.63 2.25 2.80
C ALA A 462 -1.81 3.23 2.73
N HIS A 463 -3.03 2.72 2.90
CA HIS A 463 -4.25 3.53 2.88
C HIS A 463 -4.47 4.36 4.17
N ARG A 464 -4.18 3.82 5.36
CA ARG A 464 -4.49 4.52 6.63
C ARG A 464 -3.30 5.24 7.26
N GLY A 465 -2.07 4.88 6.90
CA GLY A 465 -0.86 5.36 7.54
C GLY A 465 -0.63 4.73 8.93
N PRO A 466 0.45 5.12 9.64
CA PRO A 466 0.86 4.49 10.89
C PRO A 466 -0.16 4.62 12.03
N SER A 467 -0.96 5.69 12.05
CA SER A 467 -2.04 5.87 13.04
C SER A 467 -3.23 4.93 12.84
N GLY A 468 -3.28 4.19 11.73
CA GLY A 468 -4.27 3.14 11.50
C GLY A 468 -4.05 1.91 12.39
N TRP A 469 -2.87 1.78 13.00
CA TRP A 469 -2.50 0.63 13.82
C TRP A 469 -2.61 0.92 15.32
N PRO A 470 -3.11 -0.03 16.13
CA PRO A 470 -2.99 0.02 17.59
C PRO A 470 -1.56 0.28 18.07
N PRO A 471 -1.32 1.28 18.95
CA PRO A 471 0.01 1.56 19.49
C PRO A 471 0.64 0.35 20.20
N GLU A 472 -0.15 -0.45 20.89
CA GLU A 472 0.28 -1.65 21.60
C GLU A 472 0.81 -2.74 20.65
N TRP A 473 0.24 -2.84 19.45
CA TRP A 473 0.72 -3.78 18.42
C TRP A 473 2.02 -3.28 17.79
N VAL A 474 2.08 -1.97 17.50
CA VAL A 474 3.28 -1.34 16.92
C VAL A 474 4.47 -1.42 17.88
N ALA A 475 4.26 -1.28 19.18
CA ALA A 475 5.33 -1.36 20.17
C ALA A 475 5.88 -2.78 20.35
N ALA A 476 5.07 -3.81 20.11
CA ALA A 476 5.43 -5.20 20.34
C ALA A 476 6.02 -5.91 19.11
N VAL A 477 5.91 -5.32 17.91
CA VAL A 477 6.34 -5.98 16.67
C VAL A 477 7.85 -6.13 16.56
N GLU A 478 8.29 -7.34 16.25
CA GLU A 478 9.69 -7.62 15.95
C GLU A 478 10.19 -6.77 14.78
N TYR A 479 11.46 -6.38 14.82
CA TYR A 479 12.11 -5.48 13.85
C TYR A 479 11.49 -4.07 13.73
N GLY A 480 10.71 -3.61 14.72
CA GLY A 480 10.13 -2.27 14.73
C GLY A 480 11.11 -1.14 14.40
N ASP A 481 12.35 -1.22 14.90
CA ASP A 481 13.42 -0.25 14.61
C ASP A 481 13.87 -0.29 13.14
N ARG A 482 14.02 -1.47 12.53
CA ARG A 482 14.39 -1.62 11.12
C ARG A 482 13.28 -1.14 10.20
N LEU A 483 12.04 -1.49 10.51
CA LEU A 483 10.85 -0.99 9.79
C LEU A 483 10.77 0.55 9.89
N GLY A 484 11.04 1.11 11.07
CA GLY A 484 11.09 2.54 11.30
C GLY A 484 12.21 3.24 10.54
N ALA A 485 13.41 2.66 10.51
CA ALA A 485 14.54 3.19 9.77
C ALA A 485 14.29 3.18 8.25
N LEU A 486 13.74 2.08 7.73
CA LEU A 486 13.38 1.96 6.31
C LEU A 486 12.29 2.98 5.94
N ALA A 487 11.22 3.08 6.74
CA ALA A 487 10.18 4.08 6.54
C ALA A 487 10.73 5.51 6.59
N GLY A 488 11.57 5.80 7.60
CA GLY A 488 12.24 7.09 7.72
C GLY A 488 13.13 7.40 6.52
N ALA A 489 13.70 6.40 5.84
CA ALA A 489 14.44 6.63 4.62
C ALA A 489 13.55 7.10 3.46
N TRP A 490 12.28 6.70 3.44
CA TRP A 490 11.32 6.93 2.34
C TRP A 490 10.25 7.98 2.62
N ASP A 491 10.06 8.38 3.88
CA ASP A 491 9.09 9.41 4.32
C ASP A 491 9.77 10.77 4.59
N ARG A 492 11.03 10.95 4.18
CA ARG A 492 11.83 12.15 4.46
C ARG A 492 11.41 13.40 3.66
N ASP A 493 10.46 13.26 2.73
CA ASP A 493 9.87 14.30 1.88
C ASP A 493 8.34 14.30 1.99
#